data_AF-A0A399JBG9-F1
#
_entry.id   AF-A0A399JBG9-F1
#
_cell.length_a   1.000
_cell.length_b   1.000
_cell.length_c   1.000
_cell.angle_alpha   90.00
_cell.angle_beta   90.00
_cell.angle_gamma   90.00
#
_symmetry.space_group_name_H-M   'P 1'
#
loop_
_entity.id
_entity.type
_entity.pdbx_description
1 polymer ?
#
loop_
_entity_poly.entity_id
_entity_poly.type
_entity_poly.pdbx_seq_one_letter_code
_entity_poly.pdbx_strand_id
1 'polypeptide(L)'
;MQQLPAASQLAASTAPHHGAGSPRPASLPAWAVPRRALRCPSAPVHRDPERQAATDGVPAPLAFVPRERAAAPGVDPSAGADQAGAPAEIGAAEAARVVALAVAEALRGQRTVQQLGHHLDLECYRKVERRVRWEREARAMARSAPDPGVLRVLSCHVQAIGERVRECTASLASAERVRALCFRLELLRGRWRCVEIEIG
;
A
#
# COMPACT_ATOMS: atom_id res chain seq x y z
N MET A 1 -45.62 -46.15 3.88
CA MET A 1 -46.00 -46.49 5.28
C MET A 1 -44.69 -46.67 6.03
N GLN A 2 -44.35 -45.71 6.92
CA GLN A 2 -44.32 -45.93 8.40
C GLN A 2 -43.12 -46.83 8.80
N GLN A 3 -42.06 -46.43 9.51
CA GLN A 3 -41.97 -45.69 10.78
C GLN A 3 -40.51 -45.20 11.05
N LEU A 4 -40.37 -44.02 11.64
CA LEU A 4 -39.37 -43.67 12.68
C LEU A 4 -40.07 -43.92 14.05
N PRO A 5 -39.39 -44.21 15.19
CA PRO A 5 -38.66 -43.17 15.94
C PRO A 5 -37.57 -43.61 16.97
N ALA A 6 -37.00 -42.57 17.63
CA ALA A 6 -36.53 -42.45 19.02
C ALA A 6 -35.26 -43.22 19.47
N ALA A 7 -34.17 -42.57 19.93
CA ALA A 7 -33.95 -41.59 21.02
C ALA A 7 -33.76 -42.23 22.42
N SER A 8 -32.92 -41.56 23.23
CA SER A 8 -32.72 -41.70 24.69
C SER A 8 -31.80 -42.86 25.15
N GLN A 9 -30.91 -42.73 26.15
CA GLN A 9 -30.74 -41.82 27.30
C GLN A 9 -29.29 -42.01 27.85
N LEU A 10 -28.56 -40.97 28.31
CA LEU A 10 -28.40 -40.51 29.73
C LEU A 10 -27.83 -41.61 30.68
N ALA A 11 -26.89 -41.40 31.61
CA ALA A 11 -26.40 -40.20 32.31
C ALA A 11 -25.07 -40.49 33.06
N ALA A 12 -24.41 -39.41 33.48
CA ALA A 12 -23.67 -39.10 34.73
C ALA A 12 -23.01 -40.24 35.53
N SER A 13 -21.82 -40.11 36.11
CA SER A 13 -21.37 -39.19 37.18
C SER A 13 -20.01 -39.78 37.64
N THR A 14 -18.93 -39.07 38.00
CA THR A 14 -18.73 -38.35 39.27
C THR A 14 -17.26 -37.88 39.28
N ALA A 15 -16.99 -36.60 39.59
CA ALA A 15 -15.68 -36.07 40.02
C ALA A 15 -15.55 -36.23 41.56
N PRO A 16 -14.51 -35.77 42.29
CA PRO A 16 -13.25 -35.13 41.92
C PRO A 16 -12.02 -35.73 42.68
N HIS A 17 -10.81 -35.17 42.50
CA HIS A 17 -9.96 -34.72 43.63
C HIS A 17 -8.70 -33.97 43.14
N HIS A 18 -8.15 -33.20 44.07
CA HIS A 18 -7.37 -31.98 43.90
C HIS A 18 -5.91 -32.20 43.49
N GLY A 19 -5.41 -31.29 42.66
CA GLY A 19 -3.97 -31.07 42.47
C GLY A 19 -3.72 -29.57 42.28
N ALA A 20 -3.49 -28.87 43.39
CA ALA A 20 -3.08 -27.48 43.41
C ALA A 20 -1.64 -27.37 42.89
N GLY A 21 -1.47 -26.79 41.71
CA GLY A 21 -0.18 -26.38 41.15
C GLY A 21 -0.28 -24.93 40.72
N SER A 22 0.42 -24.04 41.41
CA SER A 22 0.49 -22.61 41.14
C SER A 22 0.89 -22.32 39.68
N PRO A 23 0.20 -21.40 38.97
CA PRO A 23 0.61 -21.03 37.63
C PRO A 23 1.87 -20.15 37.69
N ARG A 24 2.93 -20.59 37.00
CA ARG A 24 4.02 -19.73 36.55
C ARG A 24 3.43 -18.59 35.70
N PRO A 25 3.86 -17.33 35.86
CA PRO A 25 3.44 -16.28 34.94
C PRO A 25 3.98 -16.58 33.55
N ALA A 26 3.07 -16.77 32.60
CA ALA A 26 3.40 -16.85 31.18
C ALA A 26 4.01 -15.52 30.74
N SER A 27 5.21 -15.56 30.18
CA SER A 27 5.81 -14.47 29.43
C SER A 27 4.89 -14.12 28.25
N LEU A 28 4.44 -12.87 28.21
CA LEU A 28 3.60 -12.36 27.12
C LEU A 28 4.42 -12.28 25.82
N PRO A 29 3.86 -12.65 24.66
CA PRO A 29 4.50 -12.43 23.36
C PRO A 29 4.62 -10.93 23.05
N ALA A 30 5.71 -10.54 22.39
CA ALA A 30 6.16 -9.17 22.15
C ALA A 30 5.21 -8.25 21.35
N TRP A 31 3.99 -8.70 21.01
CA TRP A 31 2.97 -7.88 20.37
C TRP A 31 1.96 -7.27 21.35
N ALA A 32 1.97 -7.70 22.62
CA ALA A 32 1.12 -7.12 23.68
C ALA A 32 1.76 -5.87 24.31
N VAL A 33 2.03 -4.85 23.50
CA VAL A 33 2.34 -3.50 23.99
C VAL A 33 1.05 -2.70 23.94
N PRO A 34 0.49 -2.24 25.07
CA PRO A 34 -0.61 -1.29 25.04
C PRO A 34 -0.10 -0.02 24.35
N ARG A 35 -0.76 0.36 23.25
CA ARG A 35 -0.56 1.65 22.60
C ARG A 35 -0.80 2.75 23.62
N ARG A 36 0.27 3.25 24.23
CA ARG A 36 0.27 4.48 25.00
C ARG A 36 -0.16 5.56 24.03
N ALA A 37 -1.41 6.00 24.17
CA ALA A 37 -1.94 7.15 23.46
C ALA A 37 -0.96 8.30 23.66
N LEU A 38 -0.28 8.69 22.58
CA LEU A 38 0.38 9.99 22.50
C LEU A 38 -0.75 11.03 22.54
N ARG A 39 -1.12 11.40 23.77
CA ARG A 39 -1.89 12.62 24.02
C ARG A 39 -0.95 13.77 23.68
N CYS A 40 -1.19 14.43 22.56
CA CYS A 40 -0.72 15.79 22.38
C CYS A 40 -1.39 16.66 23.46
N PRO A 41 -0.66 17.40 24.29
CA PRO A 41 -1.27 18.42 25.13
C PRO A 41 -1.64 19.61 24.24
N SER A 42 -2.91 19.71 23.84
CA SER A 42 -3.48 20.98 23.42
C SER A 42 -3.69 21.83 24.67
N ALA A 43 -2.80 22.81 24.87
CA ALA A 43 -3.00 23.83 25.88
C ALA A 43 -4.27 24.65 25.53
N PRO A 44 -5.16 24.95 26.50
CA PRO A 44 -6.25 25.87 26.28
C PRO A 44 -5.69 27.30 26.22
N VAL A 45 -5.73 27.91 25.04
CA VAL A 45 -5.48 29.35 24.89
C VAL A 45 -6.67 30.09 25.50
N HIS A 46 -6.44 30.74 26.63
CA HIS A 46 -7.35 31.71 27.23
C HIS A 46 -7.51 32.86 26.23
N ARG A 47 -8.72 33.05 25.70
CA ARG A 47 -9.04 34.12 24.75
C ARG A 47 -9.54 35.32 25.57
N ASP A 48 -8.74 36.38 25.64
CA ASP A 48 -9.17 37.67 26.19
C ASP A 48 -10.35 38.22 25.36
N PRO A 49 -11.44 38.70 25.98
CA PRO A 49 -12.63 39.18 25.29
C PRO A 49 -12.60 40.70 25.02
N GLU A 50 -11.48 41.27 24.56
CA GLU A 50 -11.40 42.74 24.36
C GLU A 50 -10.65 43.20 23.10
N ARG A 51 -10.78 42.46 22.00
CA ARG A 51 -10.40 42.99 20.68
C ARG A 51 -11.30 42.50 19.55
N GLN A 52 -12.59 42.77 19.69
CA GLN A 52 -13.54 42.84 18.57
C GLN A 52 -13.64 44.29 18.10
N ALA A 53 -12.91 44.63 17.05
CA ALA A 53 -13.26 45.69 16.11
C ALA A 53 -12.31 45.64 14.90
N ALA A 54 -12.66 44.86 13.89
CA ALA A 54 -12.35 45.11 12.48
C ALA A 54 -12.98 43.99 11.65
N THR A 55 -14.02 44.34 10.90
CA THR A 55 -14.63 43.55 9.84
C THR A 55 -13.65 43.36 8.68
N ASP A 56 -13.54 42.13 8.16
CA ASP A 56 -13.65 41.78 6.73
C ASP A 56 -12.88 40.49 6.39
N GLY A 57 -13.56 39.62 5.64
CA GLY A 57 -12.93 38.53 4.88
C GLY A 57 -13.18 37.13 5.42
N VAL A 58 -14.20 36.45 4.88
CA VAL A 58 -14.28 34.98 4.89
C VAL A 58 -13.23 34.46 3.89
N PRO A 59 -12.21 33.66 4.28
CA PRO A 59 -11.37 33.02 3.28
C PRO A 59 -12.10 31.81 2.69
N ALA A 60 -12.23 31.82 1.36
CA ALA A 60 -12.69 30.69 0.54
C ALA A 60 -11.85 29.42 0.77
N PRO A 61 -12.39 28.20 0.52
CA PRO A 61 -11.63 26.98 0.67
C PRO A 61 -10.42 26.98 -0.27
N LEU A 62 -9.25 26.67 0.28
CA LEU A 62 -7.98 26.61 -0.44
C LEU A 62 -8.07 25.57 -1.57
N ALA A 63 -8.18 26.04 -2.81
CA ALA A 63 -8.02 25.20 -3.98
C ALA A 63 -6.57 24.66 -4.01
N PHE A 64 -6.43 23.34 -4.20
CA PHE A 64 -5.13 22.75 -4.51
C PHE A 64 -4.67 23.28 -5.86
N VAL A 65 -3.73 24.21 -5.85
CA VAL A 65 -3.07 24.70 -7.06
C VAL A 65 -1.91 23.73 -7.34
N PRO A 66 -1.86 23.04 -8.49
CA PRO A 66 -0.66 22.32 -8.89
C PRO A 66 0.46 23.35 -8.95
N ARG A 67 1.47 23.21 -8.10
CA ARG A 67 2.66 24.05 -8.18
C ARG A 67 3.34 23.71 -9.50
N GLU A 68 3.13 24.53 -10.52
CA GLU A 68 4.00 24.53 -11.69
C GLU A 68 5.42 24.68 -11.18
N ARG A 69 6.20 23.64 -11.44
CA ARG A 69 7.55 23.51 -10.93
C ARG A 69 8.39 24.55 -11.67
N ALA A 70 8.72 25.64 -10.98
CA ALA A 70 9.86 26.46 -11.35
C ALA A 70 11.04 25.51 -11.56
N ALA A 71 11.57 25.48 -12.78
CA ALA A 71 12.68 24.62 -13.18
C ALA A 71 13.87 24.92 -12.26
N ALA A 72 14.12 24.04 -11.30
CA ALA A 72 15.38 24.02 -10.59
C ALA A 72 16.47 23.55 -11.57
N PRO A 73 17.62 24.23 -11.65
CA PRO A 73 18.69 23.81 -12.53
C PRO A 73 19.38 22.57 -11.96
N GLY A 74 19.48 21.53 -12.80
CA GLY A 74 20.61 20.59 -12.80
C GLY A 74 20.61 19.46 -11.77
N VAL A 75 19.71 18.49 -11.95
CA VAL A 75 20.14 17.08 -11.90
C VAL A 75 19.44 16.41 -13.07
N ASP A 76 20.14 16.31 -14.19
CA ASP A 76 19.82 15.28 -15.18
C ASP A 76 20.14 13.95 -14.50
N PRO A 77 19.17 13.09 -14.14
CA PRO A 77 19.52 11.71 -13.94
C PRO A 77 19.88 11.24 -15.35
N SER A 78 21.17 11.05 -15.59
CA SER A 78 21.68 10.34 -16.75
C SER A 78 20.67 9.27 -17.14
N ALA A 79 20.08 9.43 -18.32
CA ALA A 79 19.71 8.30 -19.15
C ALA A 79 21.01 7.53 -19.32
N GLY A 80 21.34 6.68 -18.33
CA GLY A 80 22.50 5.82 -18.37
C GLY A 80 22.36 5.04 -19.66
N ALA A 81 23.24 5.33 -20.60
CA ALA A 81 23.28 4.64 -21.87
C ALA A 81 23.49 3.15 -21.55
N ASP A 82 22.41 2.39 -21.65
CA ASP A 82 22.40 0.93 -21.60
C ASP A 82 23.24 0.44 -22.79
N GLN A 83 24.53 0.18 -22.60
CA GLN A 83 25.35 -0.49 -23.62
C GLN A 83 26.25 -1.55 -22.98
N ALA A 84 25.79 -2.81 -23.06
CA ALA A 84 26.57 -4.03 -23.37
C ALA A 84 25.69 -5.28 -23.14
N GLY A 85 24.71 -5.48 -24.02
CA GLY A 85 23.81 -6.64 -24.01
C GLY A 85 22.77 -6.48 -25.10
N ALA A 86 22.24 -7.56 -25.66
CA ALA A 86 21.16 -7.47 -26.65
C ALA A 86 20.05 -6.53 -26.12
N PRO A 87 19.62 -5.53 -26.90
CA PRO A 87 18.72 -4.50 -26.42
C PRO A 87 17.43 -5.13 -25.92
N ALA A 88 17.01 -4.74 -24.72
CA ALA A 88 15.70 -5.12 -24.22
C ALA A 88 14.61 -4.58 -25.18
N GLU A 89 13.52 -5.33 -25.36
CA GLU A 89 12.41 -4.93 -26.25
C GLU A 89 11.85 -3.54 -25.88
N ILE A 90 11.91 -3.20 -24.59
CA ILE A 90 11.62 -1.88 -24.04
C ILE A 90 12.74 -1.45 -23.09
N GLY A 91 13.07 -0.17 -23.06
CA GLY A 91 14.06 0.37 -22.13
C GLY A 91 13.61 0.29 -20.67
N ALA A 92 14.55 0.24 -19.73
CA ALA A 92 14.27 0.09 -18.30
C ALA A 92 13.31 1.17 -17.75
N ALA A 93 13.51 2.43 -18.15
CA ALA A 93 12.66 3.54 -17.72
C ALA A 93 11.20 3.39 -18.16
N GLU A 94 10.99 2.83 -19.34
CA GLU A 94 9.64 2.57 -19.85
C GLU A 94 9.01 1.37 -19.17
N ALA A 95 9.76 0.28 -19.01
CA ALA A 95 9.33 -0.87 -18.22
C ALA A 95 8.90 -0.47 -16.81
N ALA A 96 9.66 0.39 -16.14
CA ALA A 96 9.36 0.88 -14.81
C ALA A 96 8.03 1.65 -14.76
N ARG A 97 7.78 2.55 -15.73
CA ARG A 97 6.51 3.27 -15.84
C ARG A 97 5.33 2.34 -16.10
N VAL A 98 5.49 1.38 -17.01
CA VAL A 98 4.46 0.38 -17.33
C VAL A 98 4.10 -0.44 -16.08
N VAL A 99 5.10 -0.92 -15.34
CA VAL A 99 4.89 -1.66 -14.08
C VAL A 99 4.16 -0.79 -13.06
N ALA A 100 4.64 0.43 -12.82
CA ALA A 100 4.04 1.35 -11.85
C ALA A 100 2.57 1.64 -12.17
N LEU A 101 2.26 1.94 -13.43
CA LEU A 101 0.89 2.19 -13.88
C LEU A 101 0.01 0.94 -13.76
N ALA A 102 0.49 -0.21 -14.23
CA ALA A 102 -0.27 -1.46 -14.18
C ALA A 102 -0.59 -1.89 -12.75
N VAL A 103 0.36 -1.76 -11.81
CA VAL A 103 0.13 -2.02 -10.38
C VAL A 103 -0.91 -1.05 -9.83
N ALA A 104 -0.80 0.22 -10.18
CA ALA A 104 -1.72 1.25 -9.70
C ALA A 104 -3.16 1.05 -10.23
N GLU A 105 -3.33 0.65 -11.49
CA GLU A 105 -4.62 0.24 -12.06
C GLU A 105 -5.18 -1.00 -11.37
N ALA A 106 -4.32 -1.98 -11.05
CA ALA A 106 -4.73 -3.18 -10.32
C ALA A 106 -5.19 -2.86 -8.90
N LEU A 107 -4.49 -1.98 -8.17
CA LEU A 107 -4.89 -1.50 -6.83
C LEU A 107 -6.27 -0.83 -6.86
N ARG A 108 -6.61 -0.18 -7.98
CA ARG A 108 -7.94 0.41 -8.20
C ARG A 108 -8.97 -0.58 -8.74
N GLY A 109 -8.58 -1.79 -9.10
CA GLY A 109 -9.47 -2.78 -9.69
C GLY A 109 -9.85 -2.48 -11.14
N GLN A 110 -9.10 -1.60 -11.82
CA GLN A 110 -9.27 -1.27 -13.24
C GLN A 110 -8.56 -2.29 -14.15
N ARG A 111 -7.53 -2.96 -13.62
CA ARG A 111 -6.77 -4.03 -14.27
C ARG A 111 -6.76 -5.28 -13.39
N THR A 112 -6.77 -6.47 -13.98
CA THR A 112 -6.61 -7.71 -13.21
C THR A 112 -5.13 -7.97 -12.92
N VAL A 113 -4.80 -8.56 -11.78
CA VAL A 113 -3.40 -8.89 -11.42
C VAL A 113 -2.81 -9.91 -12.39
N GLN A 114 -3.63 -10.79 -12.97
CA GLN A 114 -3.22 -11.75 -13.99
C GLN A 114 -2.54 -11.09 -15.20
N GLN A 115 -3.00 -9.91 -15.61
CA GLN A 115 -2.39 -9.16 -16.73
C GLN A 115 -0.98 -8.66 -16.42
N LEU A 116 -0.58 -8.59 -15.14
CA LEU A 116 0.76 -8.21 -14.72
C LEU A 116 1.74 -9.39 -14.71
N GLY A 117 1.27 -10.64 -14.87
CA GLY A 117 2.11 -11.83 -14.74
C GLY A 117 3.30 -11.88 -15.71
N HIS A 118 3.23 -11.16 -16.83
CA HIS A 118 4.38 -11.03 -17.73
C HIS A 118 5.49 -10.14 -17.12
N HIS A 119 5.11 -9.08 -16.41
CA HIS A 119 6.03 -8.10 -15.84
C HIS A 119 6.55 -8.47 -14.45
N LEU A 120 5.83 -9.31 -13.70
CA LEU A 120 6.17 -9.69 -12.35
C LEU A 120 6.77 -11.10 -12.31
N ASP A 121 7.68 -11.34 -11.38
CA ASP A 121 7.97 -12.68 -10.91
C ASP A 121 6.83 -13.21 -10.02
N LEU A 122 6.93 -14.48 -9.59
CA LEU A 122 5.86 -15.11 -8.83
C LEU A 122 5.69 -14.50 -7.42
N GLU A 123 6.78 -14.09 -6.77
CA GLU A 123 6.70 -13.50 -5.44
C GLU A 123 6.06 -12.11 -5.49
N CYS A 124 6.51 -11.25 -6.41
CA CYS A 124 5.91 -9.93 -6.64
C CYS A 124 4.44 -10.04 -7.02
N TYR A 125 4.10 -11.00 -7.90
CA TYR A 125 2.70 -11.27 -8.26
C TYR A 125 1.84 -11.49 -7.01
N ARG A 126 2.27 -12.36 -6.09
CA ARG A 126 1.56 -12.68 -4.86
C ARG A 126 1.48 -11.48 -3.90
N LYS A 127 2.55 -10.68 -3.80
CA LYS A 127 2.55 -9.43 -3.01
C LYS A 127 1.51 -8.45 -3.53
N VAL A 128 1.50 -8.21 -4.84
CA VAL A 128 0.53 -7.31 -5.50
C VAL A 128 -0.89 -7.84 -5.34
N GLU A 129 -1.12 -9.14 -5.59
CA GLU A 129 -2.45 -9.76 -5.44
C GLU A 129 -3.01 -9.60 -4.02
N ARG A 130 -2.19 -9.85 -3.00
CA ARG A 130 -2.58 -9.67 -1.60
C ARG A 130 -2.96 -8.22 -1.31
N ARG A 131 -2.17 -7.26 -1.80
CA ARG A 131 -2.44 -5.84 -1.60
C ARG A 131 -3.72 -5.41 -2.31
N VAL A 132 -3.94 -5.83 -3.56
CA VAL A 132 -5.16 -5.55 -4.32
C VAL A 132 -6.39 -6.08 -3.59
N ARG A 133 -6.32 -7.30 -3.04
CA ARG A 133 -7.40 -7.89 -2.25
C ARG A 133 -7.73 -7.03 -1.03
N TRP A 134 -6.72 -6.63 -0.25
CA TRP A 134 -6.91 -5.75 0.91
C TRP A 134 -7.52 -4.40 0.53
N GLU A 135 -7.10 -3.80 -0.60
CA GLU A 135 -7.68 -2.53 -1.08
C GLU A 135 -9.14 -2.68 -1.50
N ARG A 136 -9.51 -3.82 -2.05
CA ARG A 136 -10.90 -4.12 -2.38
C ARG A 136 -11.74 -4.27 -1.11
N GLU A 137 -11.25 -5.01 -0.12
CA GLU A 137 -11.92 -5.18 1.18
C GLU A 137 -12.09 -3.85 1.91
N ALA A 138 -11.03 -3.02 1.96
CA ALA A 138 -11.07 -1.71 2.60
C ALA A 138 -12.12 -0.78 1.94
N ARG A 139 -12.19 -0.76 0.61
CA ARG A 139 -13.21 0.02 -0.12
C ARG A 139 -14.63 -0.47 0.15
N ALA A 140 -14.82 -1.78 0.19
CA ALA A 140 -16.12 -2.37 0.51
C ALA A 140 -16.58 -1.99 1.94
N MET A 141 -15.66 -2.01 2.92
CA MET A 141 -15.94 -1.60 4.30
C MET A 141 -16.24 -0.11 4.43
N ALA A 142 -15.53 0.73 3.67
CA ALA A 142 -15.75 2.18 3.65
C ALA A 142 -17.06 2.58 2.95
N ARG A 143 -17.73 1.66 2.24
CA ARG A 143 -18.85 1.95 1.33
C ARG A 143 -18.50 3.06 0.32
N SER A 144 -17.21 3.16 -0.03
CA SER A 144 -16.76 4.11 -1.03
C SER A 144 -17.25 3.66 -2.40
N ALA A 145 -17.85 4.60 -3.15
CA ALA A 145 -18.12 4.37 -4.57
C ALA A 145 -16.79 4.11 -5.31
N PRO A 146 -16.81 3.35 -6.41
CA PRO A 146 -15.63 3.23 -7.27
C PRO A 146 -15.17 4.63 -7.71
N ASP A 147 -13.95 5.01 -7.33
CA ASP A 147 -13.35 6.29 -7.74
C ASP A 147 -13.23 6.31 -9.28
N PRO A 148 -13.86 7.26 -10.00
CA PRO A 148 -13.68 7.45 -11.44
C PRO A 148 -12.46 8.32 -11.77
N GLY A 149 -11.75 8.85 -10.77
CA GLY A 149 -10.66 9.80 -10.92
C GLY A 149 -9.51 9.28 -11.77
N VAL A 150 -8.70 10.19 -12.32
CA VAL A 150 -7.55 9.81 -13.15
C VAL A 150 -6.42 9.29 -12.25
N LEU A 151 -5.94 8.09 -12.54
CA LEU A 151 -4.72 7.57 -11.93
C LEU A 151 -3.51 8.24 -12.59
N ARG A 152 -2.57 8.75 -11.78
CA ARG A 152 -1.37 9.42 -12.29
C ARG A 152 -0.11 8.87 -11.63
N VAL A 153 0.88 8.53 -12.44
CA VAL A 153 2.26 8.35 -11.97
C VAL A 153 2.87 9.75 -11.89
N LEU A 154 3.02 10.28 -10.68
CA LEU A 154 3.55 11.63 -10.44
C LEU A 154 5.06 11.72 -10.71
N SER A 155 5.78 10.66 -10.34
CA SER A 155 7.20 10.52 -10.57
C SER A 155 7.56 9.05 -10.71
N CYS A 156 8.59 8.77 -11.51
CA CYS A 156 9.20 7.45 -11.61
C CYS A 156 10.71 7.66 -11.79
N HIS A 157 11.49 7.21 -10.81
CA HIS A 157 12.94 7.27 -10.83
C HIS A 157 13.49 5.87 -11.03
N VAL A 158 14.51 5.76 -11.87
CA VAL A 158 15.16 4.50 -12.20
C VAL A 158 16.67 4.70 -12.04
N GLN A 159 17.29 3.84 -11.26
CA GLN A 159 18.72 3.86 -10.97
C GLN A 159 19.34 2.52 -11.39
N ALA A 160 20.43 2.57 -12.15
CA ALA A 160 21.22 1.38 -12.45
C ALA A 160 22.08 1.02 -11.24
N ILE A 161 21.98 -0.25 -10.81
CA ILE A 161 22.82 -0.82 -9.73
C ILE A 161 23.68 -1.99 -10.24
N GLY A 162 23.60 -2.29 -11.54
CA GLY A 162 24.37 -3.29 -12.26
C GLY A 162 23.97 -3.27 -13.73
N GLU A 163 24.63 -4.05 -14.59
CA GLU A 163 24.34 -4.05 -16.03
C GLU A 163 22.88 -4.39 -16.34
N ARG A 164 22.34 -5.38 -15.62
CA ARG A 164 21.03 -5.99 -15.87
C ARG A 164 20.03 -5.77 -14.73
N VAL A 165 20.32 -4.84 -13.81
CA VAL A 165 19.52 -4.63 -12.59
C VAL A 165 19.26 -3.15 -12.38
N ARG A 166 17.99 -2.79 -12.15
CA ARG A 166 17.55 -1.40 -11.96
C ARG A 166 16.71 -1.31 -10.70
N GLU A 167 17.04 -0.39 -9.80
CA GLU A 167 16.18 0.00 -8.70
C GLU A 167 15.26 1.12 -9.12
N CYS A 168 13.99 1.03 -8.74
CA CYS A 168 12.96 1.93 -9.19
C CYS A 168 12.13 2.41 -8.00
N THR A 169 11.76 3.69 -8.04
CA THR A 169 10.76 4.27 -7.15
C THR A 169 9.71 5.01 -7.96
N ALA A 170 8.45 4.93 -7.56
CA ALA A 170 7.37 5.66 -8.20
C ALA A 170 6.38 6.22 -7.19
N SER A 171 5.86 7.41 -7.46
CA SER A 171 4.78 8.01 -6.69
C SER A 171 3.49 7.96 -7.50
N LEU A 172 2.43 7.40 -6.92
CA LEU A 172 1.14 7.20 -7.54
C LEU A 172 0.10 8.11 -6.89
N ALA A 173 -0.63 8.89 -7.68
CA ALA A 173 -1.77 9.66 -7.22
C ALA A 173 -3.09 9.04 -7.69
N SER A 174 -4.03 8.99 -6.76
CA SER A 174 -5.46 8.74 -6.97
C SER A 174 -6.26 9.88 -6.33
N ALA A 175 -7.58 9.95 -6.52
CA ALA A 175 -8.38 11.01 -5.92
C ALA A 175 -8.33 11.00 -4.39
N GLU A 176 -8.18 9.81 -3.79
CA GLU A 176 -8.28 9.62 -2.34
C GLU A 176 -6.93 9.69 -1.62
N ARG A 177 -5.81 9.40 -2.31
CA ARG A 177 -4.49 9.23 -1.67
C ARG A 177 -3.34 9.17 -2.68
N VAL A 178 -2.15 9.41 -2.15
CA VAL A 178 -0.87 9.16 -2.82
C VAL A 178 -0.22 7.92 -2.22
N ARG A 179 0.38 7.07 -3.08
CA ARG A 179 1.12 5.87 -2.67
C ARG A 179 2.53 5.89 -3.25
N ALA A 180 3.48 5.35 -2.48
CA ALA A 180 4.82 5.07 -2.97
C ALA A 180 4.91 3.61 -3.42
N LEU A 181 5.63 3.38 -4.51
CA LEU A 181 6.11 2.08 -4.96
C LEU A 181 7.63 2.08 -4.93
N CYS A 182 8.22 1.03 -4.37
CA CYS A 182 9.64 0.74 -4.51
C CYS A 182 9.77 -0.65 -5.13
N PHE A 183 10.54 -0.80 -6.20
CA PHE A 183 10.66 -2.09 -6.88
C PHE A 183 11.99 -2.24 -7.61
N ARG A 184 12.39 -3.49 -7.83
CA ARG A 184 13.62 -3.83 -8.57
C ARG A 184 13.26 -4.54 -9.86
N LEU A 185 13.86 -4.09 -10.96
CA LEU A 185 13.76 -4.73 -12.26
C LEU A 185 15.06 -5.48 -12.59
N GLU A 186 14.91 -6.68 -13.14
CA GLU A 186 15.99 -7.48 -13.70
C GLU A 186 15.74 -7.78 -15.18
N LEU A 187 16.77 -7.67 -15.99
CA LEU A 187 16.70 -8.01 -17.41
C LEU A 187 16.85 -9.52 -17.58
N LEU A 188 15.74 -10.20 -17.82
CA LEU A 188 15.66 -11.65 -18.00
C LEU A 188 15.18 -11.99 -19.42
N ARG A 189 16.01 -12.71 -20.18
CA ARG A 189 15.70 -13.13 -21.56
C ARG A 189 15.25 -11.96 -22.47
N GLY A 190 15.94 -10.82 -22.37
CA GLY A 190 15.64 -9.62 -23.17
C GLY A 190 14.45 -8.79 -22.68
N ARG A 191 13.87 -9.10 -21.51
CA ARG A 191 12.74 -8.37 -20.94
C ARG A 191 12.97 -7.98 -19.49
N TRP A 192 12.59 -6.78 -19.12
CA TRP A 192 12.63 -6.32 -17.74
C TRP A 192 11.49 -6.95 -16.94
N ARG A 193 11.82 -7.66 -15.87
CA ARG A 193 10.85 -8.22 -14.91
C ARG A 193 11.09 -7.64 -13.53
N CYS A 194 10.00 -7.33 -12.84
CA CYS A 194 9.97 -6.94 -11.45
C CYS A 194 10.19 -8.17 -10.57
N VAL A 195 11.24 -8.14 -9.75
CA VAL A 195 11.66 -9.25 -8.88
C VAL A 195 11.52 -8.92 -7.40
N GLU A 196 11.43 -7.64 -7.06
CA GLU A 196 11.05 -7.18 -5.73
C GLU A 196 10.10 -5.99 -5.86
N ILE A 197 9.10 -5.91 -5.00
CA ILE A 197 8.15 -4.81 -4.95
C ILE A 197 7.62 -4.59 -3.54
N GLU A 198 7.53 -3.33 -3.15
CA GLU A 198 6.92 -2.86 -1.92
C GLU A 198 5.93 -1.72 -2.23
N ILE A 199 4.79 -1.73 -1.54
CA ILE A 199 3.65 -0.83 -1.80
C ILE A 199 3.26 -0.12 -0.50
N GLY A 200 3.40 1.21 -0.47
CA GLY A 200 2.94 2.07 0.63
C GLY A 200 1.43 2.11 0.79
#